data_AF-A0A426GAT6-F1
#
_entry.id   AF-A0A426GAT6-F1
#
_cell.length_a   1.000
_cell.length_b   1.000
_cell.length_c   1.000
_cell.angle_alpha   90.00
_cell.angle_beta   90.00
_cell.angle_gamma   90.00
#
_symmetry.space_group_name_H-M   'P 1'
#
loop_
_entity.id
_entity.type
_entity.pdbx_description
1 polymer ?
#
loop_
_entity_poly.entity_id
_entity_poly.type
_entity_poly.pdbx_seq_one_letter_code
_entity_poly.pdbx_strand_id
1 'polypeptide(L)'
;MTLTPQTNNTQPLQTLASPYQLKLAQDLSKDMAVVQANQLLTADILNKIGELAKLEDQILSQTPDAKPFCDAVLQSFAYKAVQRLR
;
A
#
# COMPACT_ATOMS: atom_id res chain seq x y z
N MET A 1 24.23 -11.20 59.00
CA MET A 1 24.23 -10.62 57.64
C MET A 1 22.82 -10.73 57.10
N THR A 2 22.12 -9.60 57.02
CA THR A 2 20.74 -9.49 56.57
C THR A 2 20.71 -9.40 55.04
N LEU A 3 20.12 -10.39 54.38
CA LEU A 3 19.84 -10.37 52.94
C LEU A 3 18.54 -9.59 52.74
N THR A 4 18.63 -8.36 52.26
CA THR A 4 17.47 -7.56 51.86
C THR A 4 16.85 -8.14 50.58
N PRO A 5 15.52 -8.15 50.43
CA PRO A 5 14.89 -8.50 49.17
C PRO A 5 15.18 -7.39 48.17
N GLN A 6 15.87 -7.71 47.06
CA GLN A 6 15.85 -6.84 45.89
C GLN A 6 14.41 -6.79 45.39
N THR A 7 13.75 -5.67 45.64
CA THR A 7 12.61 -5.24 44.87
C THR A 7 13.08 -5.08 43.44
N ASN A 8 12.92 -6.14 42.64
CA ASN A 8 12.85 -5.99 41.19
C ASN A 8 11.63 -5.11 40.94
N ASN A 9 11.87 -3.81 40.94
CA ASN A 9 11.04 -2.83 40.28
C ASN A 9 10.96 -3.28 38.83
N THR A 10 9.99 -4.15 38.52
CA THR A 10 9.33 -4.14 37.22
C THR A 10 8.95 -2.69 37.00
N GLN A 11 9.79 -2.01 36.22
CA GLN A 11 9.56 -0.66 35.76
C GLN A 11 8.10 -0.57 35.38
N PRO A 12 7.34 0.38 35.96
CA PRO A 12 5.92 0.45 35.69
C PRO A 12 5.75 0.54 34.18
N LEU A 13 4.98 -0.40 33.65
CA LEU A 13 4.18 -0.17 32.45
C LEU A 13 3.74 1.30 32.45
N GLN A 14 3.86 1.99 31.32
CA GLN A 14 3.23 3.30 31.10
C GLN A 14 3.94 4.48 31.79
N THR A 15 5.12 4.88 31.30
CA THR A 15 5.25 6.33 31.08
C THR A 15 4.24 6.65 29.99
N LEU A 16 3.05 7.13 30.37
CA LEU A 16 2.05 7.63 29.45
C LEU A 16 2.80 8.45 28.41
N ALA A 17 2.84 7.96 27.16
CA ALA A 17 3.43 8.72 26.06
C ALA A 17 2.83 10.12 26.15
N SER A 18 3.67 11.15 26.16
CA SER A 18 3.16 12.50 26.42
C SER A 18 2.01 12.78 25.45
N PRO A 19 1.00 13.60 25.79
CA PRO A 19 -0.12 13.87 24.89
C PRO A 19 0.34 14.27 23.47
N TYR A 20 1.52 14.88 23.38
CA TYR A 20 2.21 15.17 22.13
C TYR A 20 2.69 13.92 21.38
N GLN A 21 3.34 12.97 22.05
CA GLN A 21 3.78 11.68 21.46
C GLN A 21 2.59 10.84 20.98
N LEU A 22 1.48 10.82 21.74
CA LEU A 22 0.25 10.11 21.32
C LEU A 22 -0.36 10.75 20.07
N LYS A 23 -0.43 12.09 20.02
CA LYS A 23 -0.92 12.81 18.85
C LYS A 23 -0.03 12.57 17.63
N LEU A 24 1.29 12.65 17.80
CA LEU A 24 2.26 12.35 16.73
C LEU A 24 2.11 10.91 16.22
N ALA A 25 1.94 9.94 17.12
CA ALA A 25 1.71 8.55 16.74
C ALA A 25 0.39 8.35 15.97
N GLN A 26 -0.68 9.06 16.34
CA GLN A 26 -1.94 9.03 15.60
C GLN A 26 -1.81 9.64 14.21
N ASP A 27 -1.14 10.78 14.10
CA ASP A 27 -0.93 11.45 12.80
C ASP A 27 -0.07 10.56 11.89
N LEU A 28 1.03 10.01 12.41
CA LEU A 28 1.88 9.06 11.68
C LEU A 28 1.11 7.79 11.27
N SER A 29 0.23 7.27 12.13
CA SER A 29 -0.61 6.12 11.80
C SER A 29 -1.59 6.41 10.67
N LYS A 30 -2.14 7.63 10.60
CA LYS A 30 -3.03 8.04 9.51
C LYS A 30 -2.27 8.17 8.20
N ASP A 31 -1.11 8.82 8.23
CA ASP A 31 -0.26 8.97 7.06
C ASP A 31 0.19 7.60 6.52
N MET A 32 0.58 6.70 7.43
CA MET A 32 0.95 5.34 7.07
C MET A 32 -0.21 4.55 6.47
N ALA A 33 -1.44 4.71 6.97
CA ALA A 33 -2.61 4.05 6.41
C ALA A 33 -2.89 4.50 4.97
N VAL A 34 -2.71 5.79 4.67
CA VAL A 34 -2.82 6.32 3.30
C VAL A 34 -1.74 5.73 2.39
N VAL A 35 -0.49 5.68 2.86
CA VAL A 35 0.62 5.09 2.10
C VAL A 35 0.36 3.60 1.81
N GLN A 36 -0.09 2.83 2.80
CA GLN A 36 -0.41 1.41 2.61
C GLN A 36 -1.57 1.21 1.62
N ALA A 37 -2.62 2.02 1.69
CA ALA A 37 -3.72 1.97 0.74
C ALA A 37 -3.24 2.23 -0.70
N ASN A 38 -2.37 3.23 -0.89
CA ASN A 38 -1.78 3.55 -2.19
C ASN A 38 -0.87 2.44 -2.70
N GLN A 39 -0.08 1.82 -1.82
CA GLN A 39 0.76 0.67 -2.18
C GLN A 39 -0.09 -0.53 -2.65
N LEU A 40 -1.17 -0.84 -1.93
CA LEU A 40 -2.08 -1.92 -2.29
C LEU A 40 -2.76 -1.65 -3.64
N LEU A 41 -3.26 -0.42 -3.84
CA LEU A 41 -3.87 -0.01 -5.09
C LEU A 41 -2.86 -0.08 -6.26
N THR A 42 -1.61 0.32 -6.04
CA THR A 42 -0.55 0.24 -7.04
C THR A 42 -0.27 -1.22 -7.44
N ALA A 43 -0.17 -2.12 -6.47
CA ALA A 43 0.05 -3.54 -6.74
C ALA A 43 -1.10 -4.15 -7.55
N ASP A 44 -2.35 -3.82 -7.19
CA ASP A 44 -3.54 -4.25 -7.94
C ASP A 44 -3.55 -3.72 -9.38
N ILE A 45 -3.24 -2.43 -9.58
CA ILE A 45 -3.11 -1.83 -10.92
C ILE A 45 -2.09 -2.58 -11.78
N LEU A 46 -0.90 -2.85 -11.23
CA LEU A 46 0.16 -3.55 -11.96
C LEU A 46 -0.24 -4.98 -12.35
N ASN A 47 -0.91 -5.70 -11.44
CA ASN A 47 -1.44 -7.03 -11.73
C ASN A 47 -2.44 -6.99 -12.90
N LYS A 48 -3.39 -6.05 -12.88
CA LYS A 48 -4.35 -5.88 -13.98
C LYS A 48 -3.70 -5.49 -15.30
N ILE A 49 -2.67 -4.65 -15.29
CA ILE A 49 -1.91 -4.35 -16.52
C ILE A 49 -1.31 -5.64 -17.09
N GLY A 50 -0.71 -6.47 -16.24
CA GLY A 50 -0.15 -7.77 -16.65
C GLY A 50 -1.21 -8.72 -17.23
N GLU A 51 -2.40 -8.77 -16.64
CA GLU A 51 -3.52 -9.56 -17.17
C GLU A 51 -4.02 -9.05 -18.52
N LEU A 52 -4.19 -7.72 -18.65
CA LEU A 52 -4.60 -7.10 -19.91
C LEU A 52 -3.57 -7.29 -21.02
N ALA A 53 -2.28 -7.26 -20.71
CA ALA A 53 -1.22 -7.53 -21.69
C ALA A 53 -1.26 -8.99 -22.21
N LYS A 54 -1.56 -9.96 -21.33
CA LYS A 54 -1.77 -11.36 -21.77
C LYS A 54 -3.00 -11.50 -22.65
N LEU A 55 -4.07 -10.79 -22.32
CA LEU A 55 -5.28 -10.78 -23.12
C LEU A 55 -5.05 -10.12 -24.48
N GLU A 56 -4.28 -9.03 -24.54
CA GLU A 56 -3.83 -8.41 -25.78
C GLU A 56 -3.10 -9.42 -26.66
N ASP A 57 -2.09 -10.11 -26.13
CA ASP A 57 -1.32 -11.12 -26.87
C ASP A 57 -2.23 -12.22 -27.46
N GLN A 58 -3.20 -12.69 -26.68
CA GLN A 58 -4.20 -13.66 -27.14
C GLN A 58 -5.09 -13.11 -28.26
N ILE A 59 -5.55 -11.85 -28.16
CA ILE A 59 -6.36 -11.22 -29.20
C ILE A 59 -5.54 -11.04 -30.48
N LEU A 60 -4.32 -10.53 -30.38
CA LEU A 60 -3.46 -10.24 -31.52
C LEU A 60 -2.98 -11.50 -32.24
N SER A 61 -2.89 -12.63 -31.53
CA SER A 61 -2.60 -13.93 -32.16
C SER A 61 -3.68 -14.37 -33.16
N GLN A 62 -4.93 -13.90 -33.00
CA GLN A 62 -6.08 -14.25 -33.84
C GLN A 62 -6.47 -13.11 -34.78
N THR A 63 -6.34 -11.87 -34.31
CA THR A 63 -6.76 -10.65 -35.01
C THR A 63 -5.71 -9.55 -34.85
N PRO A 64 -4.64 -9.56 -35.66
CA PRO A 64 -3.55 -8.57 -35.56
C PRO A 64 -4.02 -7.12 -35.73
N ASP A 65 -5.05 -6.90 -36.56
CA ASP A 65 -5.61 -5.57 -36.83
C ASP A 65 -6.29 -4.92 -35.61
N ALA A 66 -6.54 -5.69 -34.54
CA ALA A 66 -7.10 -5.19 -33.30
C ALA A 66 -6.09 -4.37 -32.46
N LYS A 67 -4.79 -4.37 -32.83
CA LYS A 67 -3.72 -3.71 -32.06
C LYS A 67 -4.03 -2.26 -31.66
N PRO A 68 -4.50 -1.37 -32.55
CA PRO A 68 -4.80 0.02 -32.17
C PRO A 68 -5.89 0.12 -31.09
N PHE A 69 -6.85 -0.81 -31.08
CA PHE A 69 -7.90 -0.87 -30.06
C PHE A 69 -7.35 -1.38 -28.73
N CYS A 70 -6.54 -2.44 -28.74
CA CYS A 70 -5.86 -2.96 -27.55
C CYS A 70 -4.97 -1.89 -26.90
N ASP A 71 -4.15 -1.20 -27.70
CA ASP A 71 -3.30 -0.10 -27.24
C ASP A 71 -4.14 1.02 -26.59
N ALA A 72 -5.25 1.42 -27.22
CA ALA A 72 -6.12 2.47 -26.71
C ALA A 72 -6.78 2.10 -25.36
N VAL A 73 -7.20 0.85 -25.20
CA VAL A 73 -7.77 0.34 -23.94
C VAL A 73 -6.73 0.31 -22.83
N LEU A 74 -5.53 -0.21 -23.10
CA LEU A 74 -4.43 -0.26 -22.15
C LEU A 74 -3.99 1.14 -21.71
N GLN A 75 -3.85 2.08 -22.65
CA GLN A 75 -3.53 3.48 -22.33
C GLN A 75 -4.61 4.14 -21.49
N SER A 76 -5.89 3.92 -21.84
CA SER A 76 -7.02 4.46 -21.08
C SER A 76 -7.06 3.92 -19.65
N PHE A 77 -6.82 2.62 -19.49
CA PHE A 77 -6.72 1.99 -18.17
C PHE A 77 -5.57 2.58 -17.36
N ALA A 78 -4.36 2.62 -17.92
CA ALA A 78 -3.18 3.16 -17.24
C ALA A 78 -3.37 4.62 -16.82
N TYR A 79 -3.96 5.45 -17.70
CA TYR A 79 -4.28 6.84 -17.39
C TYR A 79 -5.26 6.95 -16.22
N LYS A 80 -6.37 6.21 -16.25
CA LYS A 80 -7.38 6.20 -15.18
C LYS A 80 -6.83 5.64 -13.87
N ALA A 81 -5.95 4.65 -13.94
CA ALA A 81 -5.29 4.07 -12.78
C ALA A 81 -4.38 5.10 -12.08
N VAL A 82 -3.57 5.83 -12.83
CA VAL A 82 -2.73 6.92 -12.29
C VAL A 82 -3.57 8.04 -11.67
N GLN A 83 -4.72 8.37 -12.24
CA GLN A 83 -5.64 9.37 -11.65
C GLN A 83 -6.16 8.96 -10.26
N ARG A 84 -6.21 7.67 -9.92
CA ARG A 84 -6.66 7.18 -8.60
C ARG A 84 -5.56 7.08 -7.56
N LEU A 85 -4.30 7.20 -7.97
CA LEU A 85 -3.15 7.23 -7.07
C LEU A 85 -2.79 8.65 -6.59
N ARG A 86 -3.56 9.66 -7.03
CA ARG A 86 -3.39 11.07 -6.70
C ARG A 86 -4.33 11.53 -5.59
#